data_AF-A0A3D5R9G5-F1
#
_entry.id   AF-A0A3D5R9G5-F1
#
_cell.length_a   1.000
_cell.length_b   1.000
_cell.length_c   1.000
_cell.angle_alpha   90.00
_cell.angle_beta   90.00
_cell.angle_gamma   90.00
#
_symmetry.space_group_name_H-M   'P 1'
#
loop_
_entity.id
_entity.type
_entity.pdbx_description
1 polymer ?
#
loop_
_entity_poly.entity_id
_entity_poly.type
_entity_poly.pdbx_seq_one_letter_code
_entity_poly.pdbx_strand_id
1 'polypeptide(L)' 'GALTLIPSLVAFPLAGSLLRAGATTTTISAFVTTLVMVGVITAPMEVKSLGKKFTLLRNGLSFIAALIIAVIMGGILG' A
#
# COMPACT_ATOMS: atom_id res chain seq x y z
N GLY A 1 -5.33 -18.17 7.12
CA GLY A 1 -6.10 -17.41 6.11
C GLY A 1 -6.39 -15.98 6.50
N ALA A 2 -6.76 -15.68 7.76
CA ALA A 2 -7.20 -14.33 8.18
C ALA A 2 -6.08 -13.32 8.53
N LEU A 3 -4.81 -13.74 8.50
CA LEU A 3 -3.64 -12.90 8.82
C LEU A 3 -2.86 -12.43 7.58
N THR A 4 -3.22 -12.88 6.38
CA THR A 4 -2.34 -12.78 5.19
C THR A 4 -2.50 -11.50 4.38
N LEU A 5 -3.65 -10.84 4.46
CA LEU A 5 -3.86 -9.46 3.99
C LEU A 5 -4.49 -8.72 5.15
N ILE A 6 -3.99 -7.52 5.50
CA ILE A 6 -4.81 -6.57 6.25
C ILE A 6 -6.02 -6.33 5.33
N PRO A 7 -7.21 -6.86 5.67
CA PRO A 7 -8.32 -6.80 4.73
C PRO A 7 -8.65 -5.33 4.51
N SER A 8 -9.16 -4.99 3.33
CA SER A 8 -9.67 -3.65 3.04
C SER A 8 -10.62 -3.14 4.13
N LEU A 9 -11.31 -4.06 4.81
CA LEU A 9 -12.13 -3.83 6.01
C LEU A 9 -11.41 -3.06 7.14
N VAL A 10 -10.11 -3.27 7.35
CA VAL A 10 -9.28 -2.58 8.35
C VAL A 10 -8.58 -1.36 7.76
N ALA A 11 -8.27 -1.39 6.46
CA ALA A 11 -7.65 -0.28 5.74
C ALA A 11 -8.54 0.98 5.74
N PHE A 12 -9.86 0.84 5.53
CA PHE A 12 -10.77 1.99 5.47
C PHE A 12 -10.94 2.73 6.82
N PRO A 13 -11.13 2.05 7.97
CA PRO A 13 -11.12 2.69 9.28
C PRO A 13 -9.78 3.40 9.60
N LEU A 14 -8.65 2.81 9.19
CA LEU A 14 -7.33 3.43 9.35
C LEU A 14 -7.21 4.69 8.49
N ALA A 15 -7.61 4.64 7.22
CA ALA A 15 -7.67 5.80 6.33
C ALA A 15 -8.56 6.92 6.91
N GLY A 16 -9.74 6.57 7.45
CA GLY A 16 -10.61 7.54 8.14
C GLY A 16 -10.00 8.10 9.43
N SER A 17 -9.16 7.34 10.11
CA SER A 17 -8.42 7.81 11.30
C SER A 17 -7.26 8.73 10.92
N LEU A 18 -6.55 8.45 9.82
CA LEU A 18 -5.57 9.36 9.22
C LEU A 18 -6.23 10.68 8.79
N LEU A 19 -7.41 10.62 8.16
CA LEU A 19 -8.17 11.81 7.79
C LEU A 19 -8.53 12.67 9.02
N ARG A 20 -9.04 12.04 10.08
CA ARG A 20 -9.34 12.72 11.36
C ARG A 20 -8.10 13.29 12.04
N ALA A 21 -6.93 12.69 11.81
CA ALA A 21 -5.65 13.21 12.29
C ALA A 21 -5.10 14.38 11.43
N GLY A 22 -5.83 14.84 10.42
CA GLY A 22 -5.42 15.94 9.55
C GLY A 22 -4.47 15.52 8.43
N ALA A 23 -4.37 14.22 8.11
CA ALA A 23 -3.56 13.76 6.99
C ALA A 23 -4.14 14.26 5.66
N THR A 24 -3.25 14.62 4.73
CA THR A 24 -3.65 15.06 3.40
C THR A 24 -4.14 13.88 2.56
N THR A 25 -4.93 14.17 1.54
CA THR A 25 -5.37 13.23 0.51
C THR A 25 -4.20 12.49 -0.14
N THR A 26 -3.05 13.15 -0.27
CA THR A 26 -1.76 12.55 -0.67
C THR A 26 -1.32 11.43 0.28
N THR A 27 -1.30 11.69 1.58
CA THR A 27 -0.84 10.70 2.58
C THR A 27 -1.81 9.54 2.70
N ILE A 28 -3.12 9.80 2.64
CA ILE A 28 -4.15 8.76 2.73
C ILE A 28 -4.11 7.86 1.50
N SER A 29 -4.01 8.44 0.30
CA SER A 29 -3.88 7.67 -0.95
C SER A 29 -2.59 6.87 -0.98
N ALA A 30 -1.44 7.46 -0.63
CA ALA A 30 -0.18 6.73 -0.46
C ALA A 30 -0.35 5.52 0.46
N PHE A 31 -0.94 5.74 1.65
CA PHE A 31 -1.10 4.70 2.65
C PHE A 31 -1.98 3.54 2.14
N VAL A 32 -3.18 3.83 1.66
CA VAL A 32 -4.13 2.81 1.19
C VAL A 32 -3.57 2.05 -0.02
N THR A 33 -3.02 2.78 -0.99
CA THR A 33 -2.48 2.20 -2.21
C THR A 33 -1.27 1.32 -1.92
N THR A 34 -0.37 1.74 -1.02
CA THR A 34 0.78 0.93 -0.59
C THR A 34 0.31 -0.30 0.18
N LEU A 35 -0.66 -0.17 1.09
CA LEU A 35 -1.18 -1.27 1.89
C LEU A 35 -1.82 -2.37 1.02
N VAL A 36 -2.47 -2.00 -0.09
CA VAL A 36 -3.10 -2.95 -1.02
C VAL A 36 -2.09 -3.55 -1.99
N MET A 37 -1.14 -2.77 -2.51
CA MET A 37 -0.21 -3.25 -3.54
C MET A 37 1.05 -3.93 -2.98
N VAL A 38 1.57 -3.44 -1.86
CA VAL A 38 2.83 -3.92 -1.27
C VAL A 38 2.53 -5.12 -0.36
N GLY A 39 2.84 -6.30 -0.89
CA GLY A 39 2.68 -7.56 -0.18
C GLY A 39 3.84 -7.82 0.77
N VAL A 40 4.00 -7.05 1.85
CA VAL A 40 5.07 -7.29 2.85
C VAL A 40 4.86 -8.63 3.54
N ILE A 41 3.60 -8.95 3.86
CA ILE A 41 3.20 -10.21 4.50
C ILE A 41 3.34 -11.38 3.52
N THR A 42 3.09 -11.16 2.22
CA THR A 42 3.23 -12.19 1.18
C THR A 42 4.66 -12.31 0.64
N ALA A 43 5.54 -11.35 0.93
CA ALA A 43 6.94 -11.36 0.51
C ALA A 43 7.69 -12.66 0.85
N PRO A 44 7.65 -13.22 2.07
CA PRO A 44 8.34 -14.48 2.37
C PRO A 44 7.79 -15.67 1.57
N MET A 45 6.51 -15.66 1.23
CA MET A 45 5.89 -16.69 0.37
C MET A 45 6.29 -16.50 -1.10
N GLU A 46 6.27 -15.27 -1.60
CA GLU A 46 6.71 -14.93 -2.95
C GLU A 46 8.19 -15.20 -3.17
N VAL A 47 9.04 -14.95 -2.18
CA VAL A 47 10.48 -15.27 -2.27
C VAL A 47 10.67 -16.78 -2.42
N LYS A 48 9.86 -17.60 -1.73
CA LYS A 48 9.92 -19.07 -1.83
C LYS A 48 9.36 -19.61 -3.15
N SER A 49 8.28 -19.02 -3.69
CA SER A 49 7.62 -19.52 -4.91
C SER A 49 8.13 -18.91 -6.22
N LEU A 50 8.47 -17.61 -6.23
CA LEU A 50 8.81 -16.82 -7.43
C LEU A 50 10.27 -16.36 -7.43
N GLY A 51 10.97 -16.51 -6.30
CA GLY A 51 12.36 -16.10 -6.13
C GLY A 51 12.52 -14.66 -5.61
N LYS A 52 13.68 -14.43 -4.97
CA LYS A 52 13.98 -13.18 -4.27
C LYS A 52 14.02 -11.96 -5.18
N LYS A 53 14.58 -12.09 -6.39
CA LYS A 53 14.71 -10.97 -7.35
C LYS A 53 13.33 -10.48 -7.83
N PHE A 54 12.42 -11.41 -8.14
CA PHE A 54 11.08 -11.08 -8.60
C PHE A 54 10.26 -10.40 -7.49
N THR A 55 10.34 -10.92 -6.27
CA THR A 55 9.62 -10.34 -5.12
C THR A 55 10.09 -8.92 -4.82
N LEU A 56 11.41 -8.68 -4.85
CA LEU A 56 11.98 -7.36 -4.59
C LEU A 56 11.57 -6.36 -5.67
N LEU A 57 11.59 -6.78 -6.93
CA LEU A 57 11.18 -5.96 -8.06
C LEU A 57 9.69 -5.62 -7.98
N ARG A 58 8.82 -6.59 -7.70
CA ARG A 58 7.38 -6.39 -7.57
C ARG A 58 7.05 -5.40 -6.45
N ASN A 59 7.55 -5.64 -5.24
CA ASN A 59 7.28 -4.75 -4.10
C ASN A 59 7.91 -3.37 -4.27
N GLY A 60 9.12 -3.29 -4.83
CA GLY A 60 9.80 -2.02 -5.10
C GLY A 60 9.04 -1.18 -6.13
N LEU A 61 8.63 -1.78 -7.26
CA LEU A 61 7.83 -1.10 -8.28
C LEU A 61 6.44 -0.71 -7.75
N SER A 62 5.79 -1.58 -6.98
CA SER A 62 4.50 -1.28 -6.33
C SER A 62 4.61 -0.09 -5.37
N PHE A 63 5.72 0.03 -4.62
CA PHE A 63 5.96 1.16 -3.74
C PHE A 63 6.15 2.48 -4.51
N ILE A 64 6.95 2.46 -5.58
CA ILE A 64 7.14 3.63 -6.46
C ILE A 64 5.81 4.02 -7.12
N ALA A 65 5.03 3.06 -7.61
CA ALA A 65 3.72 3.30 -8.18
C ALA A 65 2.75 3.92 -7.15
N ALA A 66 2.77 3.46 -5.90
CA ALA A 66 1.95 4.03 -4.84
C ALA A 66 2.30 5.50 -4.55
N LEU A 67 3.59 5.86 -4.57
CA LEU A 67 4.04 7.25 -4.45
C LEU A 67 3.57 8.12 -5.63
N ILE A 68 3.65 7.61 -6.86
CA ILE A 68 3.17 8.33 -8.05
C ILE A 68 1.67 8.58 -7.95
N ILE A 69 0.88 7.55 -7.59
CA ILE A 69 -0.57 7.66 -7.40
C ILE A 69 -0.90 8.67 -6.31
N ALA A 70 -0.13 8.66 -5.22
CA ALA A 70 -0.32 9.59 -4.11
C ALA A 70 -0.10 11.04 -4.53
N VAL A 71 0.98 11.32 -5.28
CA VAL A 71 1.28 12.66 -5.80
C VAL A 71 0.19 13.12 -6.78
N ILE A 72 -0.25 12.24 -7.67
CA ILE A 72 -1.34 12.55 -8.61
C ILE A 72 -2.64 12.86 -7.85
N MET A 73 -3.03 12.01 -6.89
CA MET A 73 -4.20 12.24 -6.04
C MET A 73 -4.07 13.52 -5.23
N GLY A 74 -2.90 13.78 -4.66
CA GLY A 74 -2.61 15.01 -3.93
C GLY A 74 -2.70 16.27 -4.80
N GLY A 75 -2.29 16.19 -6.06
CA GLY A 75 -2.39 17.30 -7.00
C GLY A 75 -3.80 17.52 -7.57
N ILE A 76 -4.63 16.47 -7.66
CA ILE A 76 -6.00 16.55 -8.19
C ILE A 76 -7.02 16.89 -7.10
N LEU A 77 -6.86 16.31 -5.91
CA LEU A 77 -7.80 16.40 -4.78
C LEU A 77 -7.33 17.34 -3.66
N GLY A 78 -6.11 17.88 -3.76
CA GLY A 78 -5.53 18.82 -2.80
C GLY A 78 -5.92 20.26 -3.06
#